data_AF-A0A3D3AJ50-F1
#
_entry.id   AF-A0A3D3AJ50-F1
#
_cell.length_a   1.000
_cell.length_b   1.000
_cell.length_c   1.000
_cell.angle_alpha   90.00
_cell.angle_beta   90.00
_cell.angle_gamma   90.00
#
_symmetry.space_group_name_H-M   'P 1'
#
loop_
_entity.id
_entity.type
_entity.pdbx_description
1 polymer ?
#
loop_
_entity_poly.entity_id
_entity_poly.type
_entity_poly.pdbx_seq_one_letter_code
_entity_poly.pdbx_strand_id
1 'polypeptide(L)' 'GCPCFACQNYSRGYIRHLFKTREMLGYQLATVHNLTYIFNLMKEIRKAIEEDRYPMFKKKFYELYFHKE' A
#
# COMPACT_ATOMS: atom_id res chain seq x y z
N GLY A 1 -2.11 -10.03 -2.12
CA GLY A 1 -3.17 -8.99 -2.10
C GLY A 1 -3.08 -8.18 -0.80
N CYS A 2 -3.70 -7.00 -0.73
CA CYS A 2 -3.75 -6.19 0.50
C CYS A 2 -4.82 -6.73 1.46
N PRO A 3 -4.51 -6.95 2.76
CA PRO A 3 -5.45 -7.53 3.71
C PRO A 3 -6.40 -6.51 4.38
N CYS A 4 -6.41 -5.25 3.95
CA CYS A 4 -7.22 -4.23 4.60
C CYS A 4 -8.72 -4.37 4.29
N PHE A 5 -9.56 -3.83 5.17
CA PHE A 5 -11.02 -3.83 5.02
C PHE A 5 -11.47 -3.27 3.65
N ALA A 6 -10.83 -2.19 3.17
CA ALA A 6 -11.16 -1.60 1.89
C ALA A 6 -10.94 -2.56 0.71
N CYS A 7 -9.79 -3.25 0.67
CA CYS A 7 -9.44 -4.16 -0.43
C CYS A 7 -10.19 -5.49 -0.38
N GLN A 8 -10.69 -5.90 0.79
CA GLN A 8 -11.46 -7.13 0.93
C GLN A 8 -12.95 -6.95 0.58
N ASN A 9 -13.50 -5.75 0.78
CA ASN A 9 -14.96 -5.52 0.69
C ASN A 9 -15.38 -4.63 -0.48
N TYR A 10 -14.45 -3.86 -1.07
CA TYR A 10 -14.79 -2.90 -2.13
C TYR A 10 -13.91 -3.07 -3.37
N SER A 11 -14.53 -2.89 -4.53
CA SER A 11 -13.80 -2.87 -5.80
C SER A 11 -13.08 -1.54 -6.03
N ARG A 12 -12.01 -1.57 -6.82
CA ARG A 12 -11.30 -0.35 -7.25
C ARG A 12 -12.21 0.60 -8.01
N GLY A 13 -13.15 0.07 -8.80
CA GLY A 13 -14.14 0.86 -9.54
C GLY A 13 -15.07 1.65 -8.61
N TYR A 14 -15.56 1.01 -7.54
CA TYR A 14 -16.40 1.67 -6.55
C TYR A 14 -15.65 2.74 -5.76
N ILE A 15 -14.41 2.46 -5.32
CA ILE A 15 -13.56 3.45 -4.66
C ILE A 15 -13.32 4.66 -5.58
N ARG A 16 -13.03 4.43 -6.87
CA ARG A 16 -12.89 5.51 -7.87
C ARG A 16 -14.16 6.34 -8.00
N HIS A 17 -15.33 5.69 -8.00
CA HIS A 17 -16.61 6.39 -8.03
C HIS A 17 -16.78 7.32 -6.82
N LEU A 18 -16.52 6.84 -5.60
CA LEU A 18 -16.60 7.65 -4.37
C LEU A 18 -15.70 8.88 -4.41
N PHE A 19 -14.48 8.74 -4.95
CA PHE A 19 -13.60 9.90 -5.18
C PHE A 19 -14.17 10.88 -6.21
N LYS A 20 -14.76 10.37 -7.29
CA LYS A 20 -15.35 11.22 -8.35
C LYS A 20 -16.58 11.98 -7.84
N THR A 21 -17.38 11.37 -6.97
CA THR A 21 -18.57 12.00 -6.36
C THR A 21 -18.25 12.79 -5.08
N ARG A 22 -16.99 12.79 -4.62
CA ARG A 22 -16.50 13.49 -3.42
C ARG A 22 -17.16 13.02 -2.12
N GLU A 23 -17.43 11.73 -2.05
CA GLU A 23 -18.02 11.10 -0.86
C GLU A 23 -16.99 10.85 0.23
N MET A 24 -17.34 11.13 1.50
CA MET A 24 -16.44 10.96 2.65
C MET A 24 -15.90 9.53 2.79
N LEU A 25 -16.72 8.53 2.46
CA LEU A 25 -16.35 7.12 2.52
C LEU A 25 -15.11 6.82 1.65
N GLY A 26 -14.95 7.50 0.50
CA GLY A 26 -13.78 7.30 -0.36
C GLY A 26 -12.46 7.62 0.36
N TYR A 27 -12.43 8.73 1.10
CA TYR A 27 -11.27 9.15 1.88
C TYR A 27 -11.00 8.22 3.07
N GLN A 28 -12.05 7.73 3.74
CA GLN A 28 -11.92 6.77 4.84
C GLN A 28 -11.31 5.44 4.35
N LEU A 29 -11.85 4.87 3.26
CA LEU A 29 -11.35 3.62 2.67
C LEU A 29 -9.91 3.76 2.19
N ALA A 30 -9.56 4.88 1.57
CA ALA A 30 -8.19 5.15 1.15
C ALA A 30 -7.24 5.30 2.35
N THR A 31 -7.68 5.93 3.44
CA THR A 31 -6.89 6.05 4.67
C THR A 31 -6.59 4.67 5.26
N VAL A 32 -7.61 3.82 5.39
CA VAL A 32 -7.46 2.43 5.88
C VAL A 32 -6.49 1.64 5.01
N HIS A 33 -6.59 1.76 3.68
CA HIS A 33 -5.67 1.11 2.75
C HIS A 33 -4.23 1.63 2.89
N ASN A 34 -4.05 2.95 2.87
CA ASN A 34 -2.74 3.59 2.90
C ASN A 34 -1.99 3.28 4.20
N LEU A 35 -2.68 3.37 5.35
CA LEU A 35 -2.09 3.04 6.65
C LEU A 35 -1.68 1.56 6.70
N THR A 36 -2.55 0.65 6.23
CA THR A 36 -2.22 -0.78 6.17
C THR A 36 -0.99 -1.04 5.29
N TYR A 37 -0.90 -0.38 4.13
CA TYR A 37 0.25 -0.47 3.25
C TYR A 37 1.54 0.03 3.93
N ILE A 38 1.52 1.22 4.53
CA ILE A 38 2.68 1.81 5.19
C ILE A 38 3.14 0.95 6.37
N PHE A 39 2.22 0.44 7.20
CA PHE A 39 2.59 -0.44 8.31
C PHE A 39 3.25 -1.73 7.83
N ASN A 40 2.72 -2.34 6.77
CA ASN A 40 3.33 -3.53 6.16
C ASN A 40 4.70 -3.22 5.56
N LEU A 41 4.84 -2.11 4.84
CA LEU A 41 6.13 -1.67 4.29
C LEU A 41 7.17 -1.49 5.40
N MET A 42 6.80 -0.81 6.49
CA MET A 42 7.69 -0.61 7.63
C MET A 42 8.05 -1.91 8.36
N LYS A 43 7.11 -2.86 8.43
CA LYS A 43 7.38 -4.20 8.98
C LYS A 43 8.40 -4.95 8.13
N GLU A 44 8.24 -4.96 6.81
CA GLU A 44 9.19 -5.61 5.89
C GLU A 44 10.57 -4.94 5.92
N ILE A 45 10.63 -3.60 6.06
CA ILE A 45 11.89 -2.87 6.24
C ILE A 45 12.60 -3.33 7.51
N ARG A 46 11.91 -3.33 8.66
CA ARG A 46 12.51 -3.76 9.94
C ARG A 46 13.02 -5.19 9.87
N LYS A 47 12.22 -6.11 9.32
CA LYS A 47 12.61 -7.51 9.12
C LYS A 47 13.85 -7.63 8.22
N ALA A 48 13.93 -6.85 7.14
CA ALA A 48 15.09 -6.87 6.26
C ALA A 48 16.37 -6.34 6.93
N ILE A 49 16.25 -5.42 7.88
CA ILE A 49 17.38 -4.95 8.70
C ILE A 49 17.82 -6.04 9.68
N GLU A 50 16.88 -6.66 10.39
CA GLU A 50 17.17 -7.77 11.34
C GLU A 50 17.82 -8.98 10.65
N GLU A 51 17.50 -9.22 9.39
CA GLU A 51 18.03 -10.34 8.57
C GLU A 51 19.22 -9.92 7.68
N ASP A 52 19.85 -8.78 7.93
CA ASP A 52 21.02 -8.25 7.18
C ASP A 52 20.85 -8.18 5.64
N ARG A 53 19.60 -8.07 5.17
CA ARG A 53 19.23 -8.08 3.74
C ARG A 53 18.57 -6.79 3.26
N TYR A 54 18.67 -5.72 4.03
CA TYR A 54 18.11 -4.41 3.68
C TYR A 54 18.56 -3.86 2.31
N PRO A 55 19.85 -3.96 1.90
CA PRO A 55 20.27 -3.48 0.57
C PRO A 55 19.52 -4.15 -0.59
N MET A 56 19.29 -5.46 -0.49
CA MET A 56 18.54 -6.23 -1.48
C MET A 56 17.05 -5.87 -1.46
N PHE A 57 16.47 -5.70 -0.25
CA PHE A 57 15.10 -5.21 -0.10
C PHE A 57 14.91 -3.85 -0.79
N LYS A 58 15.83 -2.89 -0.52
CA LYS A 58 15.82 -1.56 -1.12
C LYS A 58 15.89 -1.64 -2.65
N LYS A 59 16.85 -2.40 -3.21
CA LYS A 59 16.99 -2.56 -4.67
C LYS A 59 15.68 -3.03 -5.31
N LYS A 60 15.10 -4.10 -4.77
CA LYS A 60 13.82 -4.67 -5.25
C LYS A 60 12.66 -3.68 -5.14
N PHE A 61 12.58 -2.94 -4.03
CA PHE A 61 11.56 -1.90 -3.85
C PHE A 61 11.70 -0.81 -4.92
N TYR A 62 12.91 -0.33 -5.19
CA TYR A 62 13.12 0.69 -6.21
C TYR A 62 12.81 0.19 -7.62
N GLU A 63 13.18 -1.05 -7.95
CA GLU A 63 12.80 -1.66 -9.22
C GLU A 63 11.28 -1.69 -9.39
N LEU A 64 10.53 -2.17 -8.39
CA LEU A 64 9.07 -2.29 -8.48
C LEU A 64 8.32 -0.96 -8.57
N TYR A 65 8.80 0.10 -7.90
CA TYR A 65 8.06 1.36 -7.74
C TYR A 65 8.61 2.54 -8.54
N PHE A 66 9.88 2.49 -8.92
CA PHE A 66 10.60 3.60 -9.54
C PHE A 66 11.35 3.16 -10.80
N HIS A 67 10.80 2.21 -11.57
CA HIS A 67 11.33 1.84 -12.89
C HIS A 67 11.76 3.11 -13.65
N LYS A 68 13.08 3.31 -13.78
CA LYS A 68 13.64 4.22 -14.77
C LYS A 68 13.47 3.52 -16.12
N GLU A 69 12.90 4.23 -17.09
CA GLU A 69 13.14 3.94 -18.50
C GLU A 69 14.64 3.81 -18.78
#